data_AF-A0A1Q6JTY9-F1
#
_entry.id   AF-A0A1Q6JTY9-F1
#
_cell.length_a   1.000
_cell.length_b   1.000
_cell.length_c   1.000
_cell.angle_alpha   90.00
_cell.angle_beta   90.00
_cell.angle_gamma   90.00
#
_symmetry.space_group_name_H-M   'P 1'
#
loop_
_entity.id
_entity.type
_entity.pdbx_description
1 polymer ?
#
loop_
_entity_poly.entity_id
_entity_poly.type
_entity_poly.pdbx_seq_one_letter_code
_entity_poly.pdbx_strand_id
1 'polypeptide(L)'
;MLINFTKRRDIMQEEYLLKKMIKGKTEQEKEIELLKDIAETKKKLKNARNNFEYAEEDMIDYYIFQIKANQSKLDYLIKIAKKKGIILSRNNEMKLRLLFDQEMAG
;
A
#
# COMPACT_ATOMS: atom_id res chain seq x y z
N MET A 1 -33.67 -0.79 30.95
CA MET A 1 -33.96 -0.21 29.63
C MET A 1 -32.70 0.15 28.83
N LEU A 2 -31.65 0.72 29.45
CA LEU A 2 -30.37 1.08 28.80
C LEU A 2 -29.55 -0.10 28.24
N ILE A 3 -29.51 -1.24 28.95
CA ILE A 3 -28.71 -2.42 28.56
C ILE A 3 -29.12 -2.98 27.17
N ASN A 4 -30.42 -2.95 26.85
CA ASN A 4 -30.93 -3.44 25.56
C ASN A 4 -30.61 -2.50 24.39
N PHE A 5 -30.45 -1.19 24.65
CA PHE A 5 -30.05 -0.23 23.63
C PHE A 5 -28.57 -0.36 23.27
N THR A 6 -27.70 -0.56 24.27
CA THR A 6 -26.27 -0.80 24.05
C THR A 6 -26.07 -2.10 23.26
N LYS A 7 -26.74 -3.18 23.67
CA LYS A 7 -26.65 -4.48 22.98
C LYS A 7 -27.14 -4.43 21.53
N ARG A 8 -28.21 -3.67 21.22
CA ARG A 8 -28.65 -3.44 19.84
C ARG A 8 -27.67 -2.62 19.02
N ARG A 9 -26.98 -1.66 19.65
CA ARG A 9 -25.95 -0.84 19.00
C ARG A 9 -24.73 -1.68 18.65
N ASP A 10 -24.31 -2.57 19.55
CA ASP A 10 -23.17 -3.46 19.34
C ASP A 10 -23.44 -4.47 18.20
N ILE A 11 -24.64 -5.06 18.18
CA ILE A 11 -25.06 -5.96 17.09
C ILE A 11 -25.08 -5.24 15.73
N MET A 12 -25.56 -3.99 15.69
CA MET A 12 -25.57 -3.19 14.45
C MET A 12 -24.15 -2.86 13.96
N GLN A 13 -23.20 -2.61 14.87
CA GLN A 13 -21.80 -2.40 14.53
C GLN A 13 -21.14 -3.68 14.00
N GLU A 14 -21.40 -4.82 14.63
CA GLU A 14 -20.93 -6.14 14.19
C GLU A 14 -21.47 -6.49 12.80
N GLU A 15 -22.77 -6.32 12.57
CA GLU A 15 -23.39 -6.55 11.25
C GLU A 15 -22.81 -5.63 10.19
N TYR A 16 -22.56 -4.35 10.50
CA TYR A 16 -21.94 -3.40 9.59
C TYR A 16 -20.50 -3.81 9.22
N LEU A 17 -19.69 -4.18 10.21
CA LEU A 17 -18.32 -4.65 10.01
C LEU A 17 -18.29 -5.93 9.18
N LEU A 18 -19.16 -6.89 9.48
CA LEU A 18 -19.28 -8.15 8.74
C LEU A 18 -19.69 -7.89 7.29
N LYS A 19 -20.68 -7.01 7.05
CA LYS A 19 -21.10 -6.63 5.69
C LYS A 19 -19.96 -5.97 4.92
N LYS A 20 -19.16 -5.13 5.58
CA LYS A 20 -17.99 -4.47 4.97
C LYS A 20 -16.90 -5.49 4.62
N MET A 21 -16.64 -6.48 5.48
CA MET A 21 -15.69 -7.56 5.20
C MET A 21 -16.15 -8.45 4.02
N ILE A 22 -17.44 -8.76 3.95
CA ILE A 22 -18.00 -9.62 2.88
C ILE A 22 -18.06 -8.89 1.53
N LYS A 23 -18.29 -7.57 1.51
CA LYS A 23 -18.43 -6.77 0.28
C LYS A 23 -17.14 -6.68 -0.54
N GLY A 24 -15.99 -6.96 0.06
CA GLY A 24 -14.68 -6.87 -0.59
C GLY A 24 -14.30 -5.44 -0.99
N LYS A 25 -13.09 -5.28 -1.54
CA LYS A 25 -12.61 -3.97 -2.02
C LYS A 25 -13.26 -3.60 -3.34
N THR A 26 -13.72 -2.37 -3.44
CA THR A 26 -14.09 -1.72 -4.70
C THR A 26 -12.90 -1.64 -5.65
N GLU A 27 -13.16 -1.44 -6.94
CA GLU A 27 -12.08 -1.30 -7.92
C GLU A 27 -11.21 -0.06 -7.64
N GLN A 28 -11.82 1.04 -7.20
CA GLN A 28 -11.10 2.24 -6.77
C GLN A 28 -10.18 1.97 -5.58
N GLU A 29 -10.64 1.25 -4.56
CA GLU A 29 -9.79 0.88 -3.41
C GLU A 29 -8.61 -0.01 -3.85
N LYS A 30 -8.83 -0.95 -4.77
CA LYS A 30 -7.75 -1.79 -5.33
C LYS A 30 -6.74 -0.97 -6.15
N GLU A 31 -7.19 0.02 -6.91
CA GLU A 31 -6.30 0.92 -7.65
C GLU A 31 -5.46 1.78 -6.70
N ILE A 32 -6.07 2.33 -5.66
CA ILE A 32 -5.36 3.10 -4.62
C ILE A 32 -4.30 2.22 -3.94
N GLU A 33 -4.63 0.98 -3.59
CA GLU A 33 -3.67 0.04 -3.01
C GLU A 33 -2.53 -0.31 -3.95
N LEU A 34 -2.83 -0.58 -5.23
CA LEU A 34 -1.79 -0.83 -6.24
C LEU A 34 -0.83 0.36 -6.34
N LEU A 35 -1.35 1.58 -6.30
CA LEU A 35 -0.55 2.79 -6.29
C LEU A 35 0.27 2.95 -5.00
N LYS A 36 -0.29 2.62 -3.83
CA LYS A 36 0.44 2.56 -2.55
C LYS A 36 1.61 1.57 -2.64
N ASP A 37 1.36 0.36 -3.11
CA ASP A 37 2.37 -0.70 -3.24
C ASP A 37 3.50 -0.28 -4.19
N ILE A 38 3.19 0.40 -5.29
CA ILE A 38 4.18 0.93 -6.23
C ILE A 38 5.05 1.98 -5.52
N ALA A 39 4.44 2.93 -4.83
CA ALA A 39 5.17 4.01 -4.14
C ALA A 39 6.08 3.44 -3.03
N GLU A 40 5.58 2.51 -2.23
CA GLU A 40 6.34 1.87 -1.17
C GLU A 40 7.49 1.03 -1.73
N THR A 41 7.24 0.24 -2.79
CA THR A 41 8.28 -0.58 -3.42
C THR A 41 9.38 0.30 -4.03
N LYS A 42 9.04 1.45 -4.63
CA LYS A 42 10.03 2.45 -5.08
C LYS A 42 10.88 2.98 -3.92
N LYS A 43 10.27 3.30 -2.77
CA LYS A 43 10.98 3.76 -1.57
C LYS A 43 11.93 2.67 -1.05
N LYS A 44 11.46 1.42 -0.94
CA LYS A 44 12.27 0.27 -0.52
C LYS A 44 13.45 0.04 -1.45
N LEU A 45 13.23 0.07 -2.77
CA LEU A 45 14.30 -0.07 -3.76
C LEU A 45 15.35 1.06 -3.65
N LYS A 46 14.91 2.31 -3.50
CA LYS A 46 15.82 3.44 -3.29
C LYS A 46 16.66 3.26 -2.03
N ASN A 47 16.03 2.90 -0.91
CA ASN A 47 16.73 2.68 0.34
C ASN A 47 17.72 1.51 0.26
N ALA A 48 17.34 0.40 -0.37
CA ALA A 48 18.23 -0.74 -0.56
C ALA A 48 19.47 -0.38 -1.39
N ARG A 49 19.31 0.42 -2.46
CA ARG A 49 20.43 0.94 -3.25
C ARG A 49 21.33 1.88 -2.45
N ASN A 50 20.74 2.84 -1.74
CA ASN A 50 21.50 3.76 -0.90
C ASN A 50 22.28 3.01 0.20
N ASN A 51 21.68 2.00 0.83
CA ASN A 51 22.35 1.24 1.87
C ASN A 51 23.43 0.31 1.28
N PHE A 52 23.23 -0.21 0.07
CA PHE A 52 24.21 -1.02 -0.64
C PHE A 52 25.53 -0.26 -0.90
N GLU A 53 25.45 1.04 -1.21
CA GLU A 53 26.63 1.89 -1.44
C GLU A 53 27.57 1.95 -0.22
N TYR A 54 27.06 1.69 0.98
CA TYR A 54 27.80 1.71 2.24
C TYR A 54 27.82 0.35 2.94
N ALA A 55 27.50 -0.73 2.23
CA ALA A 55 27.40 -2.05 2.82
C ALA A 55 28.79 -2.63 3.17
N GLU A 56 28.89 -3.22 4.37
CA GLU A 56 30.00 -4.10 4.73
C GLU A 56 29.91 -5.41 3.94
N GLU A 57 31.04 -6.11 3.80
CA GLU A 57 31.20 -7.29 2.94
C GLU A 57 30.13 -8.37 3.21
N ASP A 58 29.85 -8.63 4.48
CA ASP A 58 28.86 -9.62 4.93
C ASP A 58 27.40 -9.25 4.58
N MET A 59 27.14 -7.98 4.27
CA MET A 59 25.81 -7.46 3.95
C MET A 59 25.57 -7.26 2.45
N ILE A 60 26.60 -7.44 1.60
CA ILE A 60 26.52 -7.25 0.15
C ILE A 60 25.42 -8.11 -0.47
N ASP A 61 25.45 -9.42 -0.22
CA ASP A 61 24.48 -10.36 -0.81
C ASP A 61 23.04 -10.07 -0.35
N TYR A 62 22.87 -9.69 0.92
CA TYR A 62 21.59 -9.29 1.47
C TYR A 62 21.00 -8.11 0.70
N TYR A 63 21.77 -7.04 0.50
CA TYR A 63 21.30 -5.86 -0.23
C TYR A 63 21.11 -6.13 -1.72
N ILE A 64 21.98 -6.94 -2.35
CA ILE A 64 21.78 -7.40 -3.75
C ILE A 64 20.44 -8.12 -3.89
N PHE A 65 20.13 -9.03 -2.96
CA PHE A 65 18.85 -9.73 -2.96
C PHE A 65 17.68 -8.75 -2.82
N GLN A 66 17.75 -7.80 -1.88
CA GLN A 66 16.71 -6.79 -1.73
C GLN A 66 16.52 -5.93 -2.97
N ILE A 67 17.59 -5.49 -3.62
CA ILE A 67 17.51 -4.68 -4.83
C ILE A 67 16.82 -5.48 -5.94
N LYS A 68 17.25 -6.73 -6.17
CA LYS A 68 16.65 -7.62 -7.20
C LYS A 68 15.18 -7.92 -6.92
N ALA A 69 14.84 -8.21 -5.67
CA ALA A 69 13.47 -8.52 -5.25
C ALA A 69 12.55 -7.30 -5.42
N ASN A 70 12.96 -6.12 -4.93
CA ASN A 70 12.15 -4.91 -5.03
C ASN A 70 12.03 -4.41 -6.48
N GLN A 71 13.09 -4.54 -7.30
CA GLN A 71 13.03 -4.22 -8.72
C GLN A 71 12.03 -5.14 -9.44
N SER A 72 12.12 -6.45 -9.23
CA SER A 72 11.20 -7.43 -9.84
C SER A 72 9.75 -7.19 -9.42
N LYS A 73 9.52 -6.90 -8.13
CA LYS A 73 8.19 -6.54 -7.61
C LYS A 73 7.68 -5.26 -8.27
N LEU A 74 8.51 -4.23 -8.38
CA LEU A 74 8.14 -2.96 -9.00
C LEU A 74 7.74 -3.15 -10.47
N ASP A 75 8.52 -3.92 -11.24
CA ASP A 75 8.24 -4.21 -12.64
C ASP A 75 6.91 -4.95 -12.81
N TYR A 76 6.61 -5.90 -11.92
CA TYR A 76 5.33 -6.59 -11.87
C TYR A 76 4.16 -5.65 -11.57
N LEU A 77 4.27 -4.80 -10.55
CA LEU A 77 3.21 -3.86 -10.18
C LEU A 77 2.96 -2.82 -11.29
N ILE A 78 4.02 -2.32 -11.93
CA ILE A 78 3.89 -1.43 -13.10
C ILE A 78 3.20 -2.14 -14.26
N LYS A 79 3.51 -3.41 -14.50
CA LYS A 79 2.82 -4.22 -15.52
C LYS A 79 1.33 -4.34 -15.23
N ILE A 80 0.93 -4.54 -13.97
CA ILE A 80 -0.49 -4.57 -13.58
C ILE A 80 -1.14 -3.19 -13.80
N ALA A 81 -0.50 -2.12 -13.34
CA ALA A 81 -1.03 -0.76 -13.48
C ALA A 81 -1.29 -0.40 -14.95
N LYS A 82 -0.34 -0.73 -15.83
CA LYS A 82 -0.50 -0.54 -17.29
C LYS A 82 -1.67 -1.34 -17.86
N LYS A 83 -1.82 -2.62 -17.45
CA LYS A 83 -2.96 -3.46 -17.89
C LYS A 83 -4.32 -2.90 -17.46
N LYS A 84 -4.36 -2.18 -16.33
CA LYS A 84 -5.56 -1.50 -15.82
C LYS A 84 -5.78 -0.10 -16.42
N GLY A 85 -4.89 0.37 -17.30
CA GLY A 85 -4.99 1.73 -17.87
C GLY A 85 -4.61 2.85 -16.90
N ILE A 86 -3.99 2.52 -15.76
CA ILE A 86 -3.58 3.51 -14.75
C ILE A 86 -2.34 4.25 -15.25
N ILE A 87 -2.46 5.57 -15.41
CA ILE A 87 -1.35 6.42 -15.82
C ILE A 87 -0.48 6.73 -14.60
N LEU A 88 0.74 6.20 -14.57
CA LEU A 88 1.72 6.51 -13.53
C LEU A 88 2.43 7.83 -13.88
N SER A 89 1.78 8.96 -13.57
CA SER A 89 2.37 10.29 -13.75
C SER A 89 2.98 10.83 -12.44
N ARG A 90 3.94 11.74 -12.57
CA ARG A 90 4.53 12.46 -11.43
C ARG A 90 3.46 13.22 -10.61
N ASN A 91 2.38 13.65 -11.27
CA ASN A 91 1.22 14.29 -10.63
C ASN A 91 0.40 13.31 -9.78
N ASN A 92 0.25 12.06 -10.22
CA ASN A 92 -0.44 11.02 -9.43
C ASN A 92 0.37 10.64 -8.19
N GLU A 93 1.71 10.61 -8.29
CA GLU A 93 2.59 10.42 -7.13
C GLU A 93 2.54 11.57 -6.11
N MET A 94 2.25 12.80 -6.54
CA MET A 94 2.04 13.93 -5.63
C MET A 94 0.67 13.87 -4.96
N LYS A 95 -0.40 13.57 -5.70
CA LYS A 95 -1.75 13.37 -5.13
C LYS A 95 -1.78 12.27 -4.09
N LEU A 96 -1.10 11.15 -4.34
CA LEU A 96 -0.97 10.06 -3.37
C LEU A 96 -0.28 10.52 -2.09
N ARG A 97 0.84 11.24 -2.20
CA ARG A 97 1.53 11.81 -1.03
C ARG A 97 0.62 12.73 -0.22
N LEU A 98 -0.09 13.64 -0.87
CA LEU A 98 -1.03 14.56 -0.21
C LEU A 98 -2.18 13.83 0.50
N LEU A 99 -2.71 12.74 -0.09
CA LEU A 99 -3.73 11.91 0.55
C LEU A 99 -3.20 11.19 1.80
N PHE A 100 -1.93 10.74 1.79
CA PHE A 100 -1.33 10.06 2.94
C PHE A 100 -0.94 11.01 4.07
N ASP A 101 -0.55 12.23 3.76
CA ASP A 101 -0.29 13.25 4.78
C ASP A 101 -1.59 13.64 5.52
N GLN A 102 -2.76 13.50 4.88
CA GLN A 102 -4.06 13.73 5.50
C GLN A 102 -4.56 12.56 6.38
N GLU A 103 -4.24 11.30 6.04
CA GLU A 103 -4.61 10.12 6.85
C GLU A 103 -3.80 10.03 8.17
N MET A 104 -2.65 10.71 8.29
CA MET A 104 -1.80 10.72 9.49
C MET A 104 -2.07 11.90 10.44
N ALA A 105 -2.89 12.86 10.03
CA ALA A 105 -3.22 14.08 10.77
C ALA A 105 -4.64 14.07 11.38
N GLY A 106 -5.36 12.96 11.27
CA GLY A 106 -6.73 12.78 11.77
C GLY A 106 -6.84 11.77 12.90
#